data_AF-A0A813BSJ4-F1
#
_entry.id   AF-A0A813BSJ4-F1
#
_cell.length_a   1.000
_cell.length_b   1.000
_cell.length_c   1.000
_cell.angle_alpha   90.00
_cell.angle_beta   90.00
_cell.angle_gamma   90.00
#
_symmetry.space_group_name_H-M   'P 1'
#
loop_
_entity.id
_entity.type
_entity.pdbx_description
1 polymer ?
#
loop_
_entity_poly.entity_id
_entity_poly.type
_entity_poly.pdbx_seq_one_letter_code
_entity_poly.pdbx_strand_id
1 'polypeptide(L)'
;ANLFALPFDRVFNMLGATISFERAIEEVVMQCVSEGRCDRKRTLSVNGKLLFAAGHVFGRCAQLATQLMSHRGNVRHPGRGHVEDLLNALRFALEILKSGGPRCVGAWSQQPPVLIFTDGACEQEGNLVTHGALLFDPVTVRKEVFGDHVPKRLVERWKDGGKKQVIFFAENLPVV
;
A
#
# COMPACT_ATOMS: atom_id res chain seq x y z
N ALA A 1 33.61 11.01 15.43
CA ALA A 1 33.25 9.74 14.79
C ALA A 1 31.74 9.59 14.85
N ASN A 2 31.04 10.00 13.80
CA ASN A 2 29.60 9.78 13.61
C ASN A 2 29.45 9.25 12.18
N LEU A 3 29.58 7.94 12.02
CA LEU A 3 29.26 7.25 10.76
C LEU A 3 27.75 6.98 10.75
N PHE A 4 26.96 8.05 10.63
CA PHE A 4 25.56 7.92 10.23
C PHE A 4 25.51 7.92 8.70
N ALA A 5 25.83 6.77 8.10
CA ALA A 5 25.25 6.47 6.80
C ALA A 5 23.80 6.07 7.10
N LEU A 6 22.87 7.02 6.96
CA LEU A 6 21.45 6.67 6.91
C LEU A 6 21.29 5.76 5.68
N PRO A 7 20.77 4.54 5.82
CA PRO A 7 20.74 3.58 4.71
C PRO A 7 19.90 4.05 3.51
N PHE A 8 19.22 5.21 3.63
CA PHE A 8 18.40 5.83 2.60
C PHE A 8 18.46 7.36 2.69
N ASP A 9 19.65 7.95 2.60
CA ASP A 9 19.71 9.27 1.96
C ASP A 9 18.97 9.17 0.61
N ARG A 10 18.34 10.25 0.14
CA ARG A 10 17.55 10.28 -1.12
C ARG A 10 18.30 9.73 -2.34
N VAL A 11 19.60 9.58 -2.18
CA VAL A 11 20.61 9.12 -3.11
C VAL A 11 21.61 8.24 -2.34
N PHE A 12 21.80 6.98 -2.72
CA PHE A 12 22.80 6.07 -2.14
C PHE A 12 23.76 5.60 -3.22
N ASN A 13 25.04 5.52 -2.86
CA ASN A 13 26.10 5.10 -3.77
C ASN A 13 26.40 3.62 -3.54
N MET A 14 26.15 2.78 -4.54
CA MET A 14 26.40 1.35 -4.49
C MET A 14 27.41 1.00 -5.57
N LEU A 15 28.64 0.64 -5.18
CA LEU A 15 29.73 0.25 -6.09
C LEU A 15 30.04 1.31 -7.17
N GLY A 16 29.98 2.60 -6.81
CA GLY A 16 30.22 3.71 -7.73
C GLY A 16 28.99 4.16 -8.52
N ALA A 17 27.88 3.42 -8.45
CA ALA A 17 26.60 3.81 -9.04
C ALA A 17 25.76 4.58 -8.01
N THR A 18 25.35 5.78 -8.37
CA THR A 18 24.47 6.61 -7.57
C THR A 18 23.02 6.25 -7.88
N ILE A 19 22.30 5.66 -6.93
CA ILE A 19 20.94 5.18 -7.07
C ILE A 19 20.03 6.04 -6.18
N SER A 20 18.91 6.53 -6.72
CA SER A 20 17.89 7.25 -5.96
C SER A 20 16.58 6.48 -6.08
N PHE A 21 16.05 5.97 -4.97
CA PHE A 21 14.83 5.15 -4.97
C PHE A 21 13.60 6.00 -5.28
N GLU A 22 13.58 7.23 -4.74
CA GLU A 22 12.55 8.22 -5.03
C GLU A 22 12.47 8.45 -6.54
N ARG A 23 13.59 8.80 -7.18
CA ARG A 23 13.64 9.02 -8.64
C ARG A 23 13.32 7.76 -9.43
N ALA A 24 13.85 6.59 -9.06
CA ALA A 24 13.67 5.36 -9.82
C ALA A 24 12.25 4.77 -9.74
N ILE A 25 11.48 5.07 -8.69
CA ILE A 25 10.05 4.73 -8.58
C ILE A 25 9.21 5.83 -9.23
N GLU A 26 9.51 7.09 -8.95
CA GLU A 26 8.82 8.26 -9.50
C GLU A 26 8.91 8.29 -11.02
N GLU A 27 10.08 8.10 -11.63
CA GLU A 27 10.24 8.04 -13.09
C GLU A 27 9.35 6.99 -13.73
N VAL A 28 9.31 5.78 -13.17
CA VAL A 28 8.53 4.68 -13.75
C VAL A 28 7.04 4.87 -13.49
N VAL A 29 6.64 5.34 -12.31
CA VAL A 29 5.24 5.68 -12.01
C VAL A 29 4.77 6.81 -12.93
N MET A 30 5.55 7.89 -13.04
CA MET A 30 5.23 9.05 -13.88
C MET A 30 5.22 8.70 -15.36
N GLN A 31 6.07 7.78 -15.82
CA GLN A 31 6.01 7.25 -17.18
C GLN A 31 4.76 6.41 -17.43
N CYS A 32 4.35 5.57 -16.48
CA CYS A 32 3.11 4.79 -16.60
C CYS A 32 1.87 5.70 -16.58
N VAL A 33 1.93 6.77 -15.79
CA VAL A 33 0.91 7.81 -15.71
C VAL A 33 0.83 8.61 -17.01
N SER A 34 1.95 9.09 -17.54
CA SER A 34 1.99 9.93 -18.74
C SER A 34 1.59 9.18 -20.00
N GLU A 35 2.01 7.91 -20.12
CA GLU A 35 1.62 7.06 -21.25
C GLU A 35 0.19 6.49 -21.10
N GLY A 36 -0.45 6.67 -19.94
CA GLY A 36 -1.77 6.09 -19.65
C GLY A 36 -1.82 4.57 -19.77
N ARG A 37 -0.66 3.90 -19.66
CA ARG A 37 -0.52 2.45 -19.81
C ARG A 37 0.68 1.95 -19.01
N CYS A 38 0.57 0.73 -18.52
CA CYS A 38 1.68 0.03 -17.88
C CYS A 38 1.74 -1.38 -18.47
N ASP A 39 2.79 -1.68 -19.22
CA ASP A 39 2.99 -3.03 -19.76
C ASP A 39 3.38 -4.01 -18.63
N ARG A 40 3.34 -5.32 -18.91
CA ARG A 40 3.60 -6.35 -17.90
C ARG A 40 5.02 -6.27 -17.32
N LYS A 41 6.02 -5.94 -18.14
CA LYS A 41 7.43 -5.85 -17.71
C LYS A 41 7.64 -4.69 -16.74
N ARG A 42 7.07 -3.53 -17.06
CA ARG A 42 7.05 -2.33 -16.22
C ARG A 42 6.26 -2.57 -14.95
N THR A 43 5.09 -3.21 -15.03
CA THR A 43 4.28 -3.58 -13.88
C THR A 43 5.07 -4.42 -12.88
N LEU A 44 5.77 -5.47 -13.34
CA LEU A 44 6.60 -6.32 -12.48
C LEU A 44 7.77 -5.54 -11.86
N SER A 45 8.42 -4.68 -12.65
CA SER A 45 9.53 -3.84 -12.16
C SER A 45 9.07 -2.85 -11.08
N VAL A 46 7.95 -2.15 -11.31
CA VAL A 46 7.34 -1.23 -10.34
C VAL A 46 6.92 -1.96 -9.07
N ASN A 47 6.31 -3.15 -9.21
CA ASN A 47 5.91 -3.96 -8.07
C ASN A 47 7.11 -4.34 -7.18
N GLY A 48 8.21 -4.82 -7.78
CA GLY A 48 9.43 -5.14 -7.04
C GLY A 48 10.02 -3.94 -6.31
N LYS A 49 10.09 -2.78 -6.99
CA LYS A 49 10.60 -1.53 -6.40
C LYS A 49 9.70 -1.02 -5.27
N LEU A 50 8.38 -1.08 -5.44
CA LEU A 50 7.41 -0.66 -4.43
C LEU A 50 7.43 -1.57 -3.20
N LEU A 51 7.49 -2.89 -3.37
CA LEU A 51 7.58 -3.83 -2.25
C LEU A 51 8.88 -3.63 -1.47
N PHE A 52 9.99 -3.43 -2.18
CA PHE A 52 11.27 -3.10 -1.56
C PHE A 52 11.17 -1.79 -0.74
N ALA A 53 10.68 -0.70 -1.33
CA ALA A 53 10.54 0.58 -0.65
C ALA A 53 9.55 0.53 0.53
N ALA A 54 8.41 -0.15 0.36
CA ALA A 54 7.44 -0.39 1.44
C ALA A 54 8.05 -1.17 2.60
N GLY A 55 8.98 -2.09 2.29
CA GLY A 55 9.79 -2.81 3.26
C GLY A 55 10.67 -1.92 4.13
N HIS A 56 10.79 -0.61 3.85
CA HIS A 56 11.58 0.36 4.60
C HIS A 56 10.76 1.47 5.27
N VAL A 57 9.44 1.49 5.12
CA VAL A 57 8.53 2.36 5.88
C VAL A 57 7.63 1.51 6.78
N PHE A 58 6.94 2.11 7.75
CA PHE A 58 5.92 1.39 8.53
C PHE A 58 4.58 1.39 7.77
N GLY A 59 3.76 0.35 7.98
CA GLY A 59 2.41 0.24 7.43
C GLY A 59 2.30 -0.44 6.05
N ARG A 60 1.08 -0.47 5.52
CA ARG A 60 0.68 -1.18 4.28
C ARG A 60 0.63 -0.25 3.04
N CYS A 61 1.54 0.73 2.95
CA CYS A 61 1.49 1.84 1.99
C CYS A 61 1.42 1.43 0.50
N ALA A 62 2.14 0.37 0.10
CA ALA A 62 2.16 -0.10 -1.27
C ALA A 62 1.13 -1.22 -1.54
N GLN A 63 0.41 -1.69 -0.52
CA GLN A 63 -0.40 -2.91 -0.62
C GLN A 63 -1.54 -2.76 -1.63
N LEU A 64 -2.17 -1.58 -1.70
CA LEU A 64 -3.20 -1.32 -2.71
C LEU A 64 -2.64 -1.38 -4.14
N ALA A 65 -1.51 -0.72 -4.38
CA ALA A 65 -0.87 -0.69 -5.69
C ALA A 65 -0.38 -2.09 -6.13
N THR A 66 0.31 -2.80 -5.24
CA THR A 66 0.90 -4.12 -5.53
C THR A 66 -0.18 -5.15 -5.86
N GLN A 67 -1.34 -5.06 -5.22
CA GLN A 67 -2.45 -5.96 -5.46
C GLN A 67 -3.28 -5.62 -6.70
N LEU A 68 -3.47 -4.33 -7.01
CA LEU A 68 -4.06 -3.91 -8.28
C LEU A 68 -3.18 -4.33 -9.48
N MET A 69 -1.86 -4.30 -9.32
CA MET A 69 -0.92 -4.82 -10.31
C MET A 69 -1.03 -6.34 -10.50
N SER A 70 -1.07 -7.11 -9.40
CA SER A 70 -1.29 -8.56 -9.45
C SER A 70 -2.63 -8.90 -10.12
N HIS A 71 -3.67 -8.09 -9.90
CA HIS A 71 -4.97 -8.26 -10.55
C HIS A 71 -4.92 -8.09 -12.07
N ARG A 72 -4.11 -7.16 -12.58
CA ARG A 72 -3.96 -6.97 -14.03
C ARG A 72 -3.25 -8.11 -14.75
N GLY A 73 -2.39 -8.86 -14.05
CA GLY A 73 -1.71 -10.01 -14.63
C GLY A 73 -2.68 -11.07 -15.21
N ASN A 74 -3.92 -11.10 -14.72
CA ASN A 74 -4.94 -12.07 -15.11
C ASN A 74 -6.02 -11.53 -16.07
N VAL A 75 -6.05 -10.23 -16.37
CA VAL A 75 -7.09 -9.63 -17.23
C VAL A 75 -6.53 -9.37 -18.62
N ARG A 76 -7.03 -10.08 -19.64
CA ARG A 76 -6.55 -9.97 -21.05
C ARG A 76 -6.83 -8.60 -21.68
N HIS A 77 -7.90 -7.90 -21.26
CA HIS A 77 -8.27 -6.56 -21.73
C HIS A 77 -8.83 -5.71 -20.58
N PRO A 78 -7.97 -5.03 -19.80
CA PRO A 78 -8.44 -4.16 -18.74
C PRO A 78 -9.15 -2.93 -19.34
N GLY A 79 -10.38 -2.65 -18.90
CA GLY A 79 -11.09 -1.43 -19.28
C GLY A 79 -10.39 -0.16 -18.78
N ARG A 80 -10.67 0.99 -19.41
CA ARG A 80 -10.01 2.29 -19.10
C ARG A 80 -10.10 2.70 -17.61
N GLY A 81 -11.20 2.38 -16.92
CA GLY A 81 -11.35 2.66 -15.48
C GLY A 81 -10.36 1.90 -14.59
N HIS A 82 -10.10 0.63 -14.90
CA HIS A 82 -9.08 -0.16 -14.21
C HIS A 82 -7.67 0.39 -14.46
N VAL A 83 -7.49 1.09 -15.60
CA VAL A 83 -6.23 1.76 -15.93
C VAL A 83 -5.92 2.85 -14.91
N GLU A 84 -6.91 3.73 -14.72
CA GLU A 84 -6.86 4.89 -13.85
C GLU A 84 -6.72 4.53 -12.37
N ASP A 85 -7.47 3.52 -11.89
CA ASP A 85 -7.42 3.10 -10.48
C ASP A 85 -6.00 2.66 -10.05
N LEU A 86 -5.27 1.95 -10.92
CA LEU A 86 -3.89 1.58 -10.63
C LEU A 86 -2.99 2.82 -10.60
N LEU A 87 -3.15 3.75 -11.54
CA LEU A 87 -2.31 4.94 -11.60
C LEU A 87 -2.50 5.78 -10.34
N ASN A 88 -3.74 5.89 -9.85
CA ASN A 88 -4.05 6.56 -8.60
C ASN A 88 -3.48 5.81 -7.39
N ALA A 89 -3.56 4.49 -7.35
CA ALA A 89 -2.93 3.70 -6.28
C ALA A 89 -1.40 3.81 -6.29
N LEU A 90 -0.77 3.85 -7.47
CA LEU A 90 0.68 4.05 -7.62
C LEU A 90 1.10 5.43 -7.15
N ARG A 91 0.35 6.48 -7.51
CA ARG A 91 0.58 7.85 -7.01
C ARG A 91 0.44 7.93 -5.50
N PHE A 92 -0.64 7.37 -4.95
CA PHE A 92 -0.87 7.34 -3.51
C PHE A 92 0.26 6.61 -2.77
N ALA A 93 0.66 5.43 -3.24
CA ALA A 93 1.78 4.69 -2.66
C ALA A 93 3.08 5.50 -2.69
N LEU A 94 3.36 6.19 -3.81
CA LEU A 94 4.53 7.05 -3.95
C LEU A 94 4.50 8.23 -2.97
N GLU A 95 3.37 8.93 -2.84
CA GLU A 95 3.22 10.04 -1.91
C GLU A 95 3.44 9.61 -0.46
N ILE A 96 2.83 8.49 -0.04
CA ILE A 96 3.02 7.93 1.31
C ILE A 96 4.49 7.53 1.54
N LEU A 97 5.15 6.94 0.54
CA LEU A 97 6.58 6.59 0.63
C LEU A 97 7.46 7.84 0.75
N LYS A 98 7.14 8.92 0.03
CA LYS A 98 7.85 10.20 0.10
C LYS A 98 7.64 10.89 1.45
N SER A 99 6.44 10.80 2.03
CA SER A 99 6.12 11.41 3.33
C SER A 99 6.56 10.57 4.53
N GLY A 100 6.71 9.25 4.38
CA GLY A 100 6.92 8.31 5.49
C GLY A 100 8.26 8.44 6.21
N GLY A 101 9.24 9.10 5.58
CA GLY A 101 10.60 9.24 6.12
C GLY A 101 11.35 7.91 6.25
N PRO A 102 12.64 7.93 6.62
CA PRO A 102 13.39 6.70 6.86
C PRO A 102 12.84 5.98 8.10
N ARG A 103 12.69 4.64 8.04
CA ARG A 103 12.40 3.85 9.25
C ARG A 103 13.51 4.06 10.28
N CYS A 104 13.15 4.71 11.38
CA CYS A 104 14.01 4.85 12.55
C CYS A 104 13.82 3.64 13.48
N VAL A 105 14.88 2.87 13.72
CA VAL A 105 14.91 1.86 14.79
C VAL A 105 15.61 2.50 15.98
N GLY A 106 14.82 3.00 16.93
CA GLY A 106 15.33 3.55 18.19
C GLY A 106 15.59 2.44 19.22
N ALA A 107 16.40 2.76 20.24
CA ALA A 107 16.42 1.96 21.46
C ALA A 107 15.00 1.98 22.05
N TRP A 108 14.41 0.79 22.22
CA TRP A 108 13.05 0.65 22.72
C TRP A 108 12.92 1.35 24.08
N SER A 109 12.13 2.42 24.15
CA SER A 109 11.65 2.94 25.43
C SER A 109 10.85 1.81 26.06
N GLN A 110 11.15 1.38 27.29
CA GLN A 110 10.50 0.25 27.98
C GLN A 110 8.94 0.32 28.04
N GLN A 111 8.33 1.37 27.52
CA GLN A 111 6.90 1.53 27.32
C GLN A 111 6.38 0.56 26.24
N PRO A 112 5.35 -0.25 26.53
CA PRO A 112 4.75 -1.14 25.54
C PRO A 112 4.02 -0.35 24.42
N PRO A 113 3.94 -0.87 23.19
CA PRO A 113 3.30 -0.15 22.09
C PRO A 113 1.79 -0.19 22.16
N VAL A 114 1.13 0.79 21.55
CA VAL A 114 -0.29 0.67 21.18
C VAL A 114 -0.42 -0.40 20.10
N LEU A 115 -1.28 -1.38 20.34
CA LEU A 115 -1.58 -2.44 19.39
C LEU A 115 -2.81 -2.03 18.55
N ILE A 116 -2.67 -2.05 17.23
CA ILE A 116 -3.77 -1.79 16.30
C ILE A 116 -3.92 -3.02 15.41
N PHE A 117 -5.10 -3.63 15.47
CA PHE A 117 -5.52 -4.71 14.58
C PHE A 117 -6.58 -4.16 13.64
N THR A 118 -6.50 -4.51 12.37
CA THR A 118 -7.51 -4.17 11.35
C THR A 118 -7.91 -5.44 10.65
N ASP A 119 -9.18 -5.56 10.30
CA ASP A 119 -9.71 -6.73 9.60
C ASP A 119 -10.84 -6.32 8.66
N GLY A 120 -11.12 -7.16 7.68
CA GLY A 120 -12.27 -7.04 6.79
C GLY A 120 -12.99 -8.36 6.71
N ALA A 121 -14.32 -8.34 6.59
CA ALA A 121 -15.10 -9.55 6.32
C ALA A 121 -15.90 -9.38 5.02
N CYS A 122 -16.05 -10.48 4.30
CA CYS A 122 -16.80 -10.55 3.05
C CYS A 122 -17.64 -11.83 3.04
N GLU A 123 -18.89 -11.71 3.48
CA GLU A 123 -19.81 -12.82 3.72
C GLU A 123 -20.96 -12.79 2.71
N GLN A 124 -21.79 -13.85 2.71
CA GLN A 124 -22.99 -13.96 1.86
C GLN A 124 -22.68 -13.72 0.37
N GLU A 125 -21.64 -14.38 -0.16
CA GLU A 125 -21.14 -14.19 -1.53
C GLU A 125 -20.78 -12.72 -1.86
N GLY A 126 -20.31 -11.98 -0.84
CA GLY A 126 -19.90 -10.59 -0.90
C GLY A 126 -21.05 -9.59 -0.85
N ASN A 127 -22.27 -10.01 -0.51
CA ASN A 127 -23.38 -9.08 -0.29
C ASN A 127 -23.30 -8.40 1.09
N LEU A 128 -22.52 -8.96 2.00
CA LEU A 128 -22.21 -8.37 3.29
C LEU A 128 -20.71 -8.16 3.39
N VAL A 129 -20.28 -6.90 3.37
CA VAL A 129 -18.88 -6.52 3.51
C VAL A 129 -18.73 -5.57 4.68
N THR A 130 -17.86 -5.90 5.62
CA THR A 130 -17.60 -5.10 6.83
C THR A 130 -16.11 -4.88 6.98
N HIS A 131 -15.76 -3.81 7.69
CA HIS A 131 -14.40 -3.57 8.15
C HIS A 131 -14.41 -3.38 9.65
N GLY A 132 -13.29 -3.67 10.30
CA GLY A 132 -13.13 -3.53 11.74
C GLY A 132 -11.73 -3.14 12.13
N ALA A 133 -11.62 -2.53 13.31
CA ALA A 133 -10.35 -2.25 13.95
C ALA A 133 -10.46 -2.44 15.47
N LEU A 134 -9.39 -2.94 16.08
CA LEU A 134 -9.21 -3.00 17.53
C LEU A 134 -7.95 -2.21 17.88
N LEU A 135 -8.11 -1.21 18.74
CA LEU A 135 -7.01 -0.47 19.34
C LEU A 135 -6.90 -0.88 20.81
N PHE A 136 -5.69 -1.26 21.22
CA PHE A 136 -5.37 -1.55 22.60
C PHE A 136 -4.12 -0.79 23.02
N ASP A 137 -4.29 0.10 23.99
CA ASP A 137 -3.19 0.76 24.67
C ASP A 137 -2.90 0.04 26.00
N PRO A 138 -1.81 -0.72 26.11
CA PRO A 138 -1.44 -1.44 27.33
C PRO A 138 -1.03 -0.53 28.49
N VAL A 139 -0.67 0.74 28.22
CA VAL A 139 -0.24 1.68 29.27
C VAL A 139 -1.46 2.24 29.99
N THR A 140 -2.48 2.64 29.25
CA THR A 140 -3.74 3.17 29.81
C THR A 140 -4.80 2.09 30.02
N VAL A 141 -4.54 0.87 29.57
CA VAL A 141 -5.51 -0.26 29.51
C VAL A 141 -6.74 0.08 28.66
N ARG A 142 -6.66 1.13 27.83
CA ARG A 142 -7.75 1.56 26.95
C ARG A 142 -7.92 0.56 25.82
N LYS A 143 -9.17 0.18 25.58
CA LYS A 143 -9.60 -0.69 24.48
C LYS A 143 -10.67 0.01 23.69
N GLU A 144 -10.47 0.11 22.38
CA GLU A 144 -11.49 0.62 21.48
C GLU A 144 -11.70 -0.38 20.35
N VAL A 145 -12.97 -0.60 20.02
CA VAL A 145 -13.37 -1.48 18.93
C VAL A 145 -14.22 -0.65 17.99
N PHE A 146 -13.87 -0.70 16.72
CA PHE A 146 -14.55 0.00 15.64
C PHE A 146 -14.93 -1.03 14.59
N GLY A 147 -16.08 -0.82 13.96
CA GLY A 147 -16.44 -1.59 12.79
C GLY A 147 -17.73 -1.07 12.19
N ASP A 148 -17.84 -1.21 10.88
CA ASP A 148 -19.03 -0.77 10.14
C ASP A 148 -19.19 -1.60 8.85
N HIS A 149 -20.36 -1.47 8.24
CA HIS A 149 -20.62 -1.92 6.89
C HIS A 149 -19.90 -1.04 5.88
N VAL A 150 -19.21 -1.67 4.93
CA VAL A 150 -18.71 -0.95 3.77
C VAL A 150 -19.91 -0.46 2.95
N PRO A 151 -19.96 0.82 2.54
CA PRO A 151 -21.05 1.34 1.73
C PRO A 151 -21.28 0.51 0.46
N LYS A 152 -22.54 0.14 0.18
CA LYS A 152 -22.91 -0.73 -0.97
C LYS A 152 -22.33 -0.24 -2.31
N ARG A 153 -22.41 1.07 -2.57
CA ARG A 153 -21.83 1.71 -3.77
C ARG A 153 -20.34 1.41 -3.95
N LEU A 154 -19.61 1.28 -2.85
CA LEU A 154 -18.16 1.03 -2.86
C LEU A 154 -17.89 -0.46 -3.10
N VAL A 155 -18.67 -1.33 -2.46
CA VAL A 155 -18.66 -2.78 -2.70
C VAL A 155 -18.97 -3.11 -4.15
N GLU A 156 -20.01 -2.51 -4.74
CA GLU A 156 -20.38 -2.67 -6.15
C GLU A 156 -19.22 -2.30 -7.07
N ARG A 157 -18.57 -1.15 -6.83
CA ARG A 157 -17.36 -0.75 -7.57
C ARG A 157 -16.21 -1.73 -7.44
N TRP A 158 -16.00 -2.34 -6.27
CA TRP A 158 -14.97 -3.37 -6.10
C TRP A 158 -15.31 -4.67 -6.83
N LYS A 159 -16.60 -4.91 -7.05
CA LYS A 159 -17.14 -6.08 -7.75
C LYS A 159 -17.27 -5.92 -9.26
N ASP A 160 -17.14 -4.71 -9.83
CA ASP A 160 -17.30 -4.40 -11.27
C ASP A 160 -16.43 -5.26 -12.21
N GLY A 161 -15.40 -5.95 -11.69
CA GLY A 161 -14.59 -6.94 -12.42
C GLY A 161 -15.06 -8.40 -12.29
N GLY A 162 -16.30 -8.66 -11.86
CA GLY A 162 -16.87 -10.00 -11.67
C GLY A 162 -16.43 -10.71 -10.38
N LYS A 163 -15.88 -9.98 -9.40
CA LYS A 163 -15.38 -10.57 -8.15
C LYS A 163 -16.51 -10.77 -7.16
N LYS A 164 -16.60 -11.97 -6.57
CA LYS A 164 -17.48 -12.22 -5.44
C LYS A 164 -16.84 -11.87 -4.09
N GLN A 165 -15.52 -12.07 -3.98
CA GLN A 165 -14.75 -11.85 -2.75
C GLN A 165 -13.97 -10.55 -2.83
N VAL A 166 -14.27 -9.62 -1.92
CA VAL A 166 -13.66 -8.27 -1.85
C VAL A 166 -13.05 -7.96 -0.48
N ILE A 167 -12.82 -9.00 0.34
CA ILE A 167 -12.29 -8.90 1.71
C ILE A 167 -11.03 -8.03 1.81
N PHE A 168 -10.15 -8.13 0.80
CA PHE A 168 -8.94 -7.33 0.71
C PHE A 168 -9.19 -5.82 0.81
N PHE A 169 -10.17 -5.31 0.05
CA PHE A 169 -10.45 -3.88 0.06
C PHE A 169 -11.03 -3.46 1.41
N ALA A 170 -11.81 -4.33 2.05
CA ALA A 170 -12.35 -4.11 3.37
C ALA A 170 -11.26 -4.11 4.46
N GLU A 171 -10.25 -4.99 4.37
CA GLU A 171 -9.10 -4.99 5.29
C GLU A 171 -8.25 -3.72 5.21
N ASN A 172 -8.15 -3.11 4.03
CA ASN A 172 -7.32 -1.93 3.83
C ASN A 172 -8.08 -0.62 4.06
N LEU A 173 -9.42 -0.64 4.03
CA LEU A 173 -10.24 0.55 4.25
C LEU A 173 -9.94 1.31 5.57
N PRO A 174 -9.69 0.66 6.71
CA PRO A 174 -9.43 1.36 7.97
C PRO A 174 -8.06 2.06 8.04
N VAL A 175 -7.18 1.81 7.07
CA VAL A 175 -5.76 2.19 7.11
C VAL A 175 -5.37 3.17 5.98
N VAL A 176 -6.33 3.52 5.12
CA VAL A 176 -6.15 4.35 3.92
C VAL A 176 -6.88 5.67 4.08
#